data_AF-D6WKM6-F1
#
_entry.id   AF-D6WKM6-F1
#
_cell.length_a   1.000
_cell.length_b   1.000
_cell.length_c   1.000
_cell.angle_alpha   90.00
_cell.angle_beta   90.00
_cell.angle_gamma   90.00
#
_symmetry.space_group_name_H-M   'P 1'
#
loop_
_entity.id
_entity.type
_entity.pdbx_description
1 polymer ?
#
loop_
_entity_poly.entity_id
_entity_poly.type
_entity_poly.pdbx_seq_one_letter_code
_entity_poly.pdbx_strand_id
1 'polypeptide(L)'
;MTSSTVPQRNKFSMTRQQVIDDIEAVYRVEDQRSKLYWCLDERPPRETKFERIEEFLKGTQDLEKSSNILNNLKHEMEALQKDIASQIATIRETSANALRS
;
A
#
# COMPACT_ATOMS: atom_id res chain seq x y z
N MET A 1 16.04 -67.24 -14.46
CA MET A 1 16.71 -66.01 -13.96
C MET A 1 15.61 -65.05 -13.52
N THR A 2 15.33 -64.97 -12.23
CA THR A 2 14.24 -64.15 -11.67
C THR A 2 14.72 -62.72 -11.50
N SER A 3 14.18 -61.78 -12.28
CA SER A 3 14.41 -60.36 -12.10
C SER A 3 13.85 -59.91 -10.76
N SER A 4 14.74 -59.46 -9.87
CA SER A 4 14.38 -58.89 -8.57
C SER A 4 13.49 -57.66 -8.79
N THR A 5 12.29 -57.71 -8.23
CA THR A 5 11.23 -56.68 -8.36
C THR A 5 11.28 -55.63 -7.24
N VAL A 6 12.35 -55.62 -6.44
CA VAL A 6 12.49 -54.67 -5.33
C VAL A 6 12.87 -53.30 -5.88
N PRO A 7 12.06 -52.25 -5.66
CA PRO A 7 12.40 -50.88 -6.07
C PRO A 7 13.71 -50.47 -5.41
N GLN A 8 14.76 -50.26 -6.22
CA GLN A 8 16.02 -49.76 -5.70
C GLN A 8 15.88 -48.26 -5.44
N ARG A 9 16.20 -47.82 -4.22
CA ARG A 9 16.32 -46.40 -3.91
C ARG A 9 17.49 -45.84 -4.71
N ASN A 10 17.19 -44.88 -5.58
CA ASN A 10 18.22 -44.08 -6.22
C ASN A 10 19.09 -43.43 -5.14
N LYS A 11 20.41 -43.50 -5.33
CA LYS A 11 21.36 -42.87 -4.43
C LYS A 11 21.13 -41.36 -4.47
N PHE A 12 20.90 -40.74 -3.32
CA PHE A 12 20.76 -39.28 -3.24
C PHE A 12 22.06 -38.64 -3.75
N SER A 13 21.98 -37.95 -4.88
CA SER A 13 23.12 -37.32 -5.54
C SER A 13 22.82 -35.83 -5.75
N MET A 14 23.13 -35.02 -4.74
CA MET A 14 23.23 -33.58 -4.89
C MET A 14 24.68 -33.15 -4.79
N THR A 15 25.08 -32.26 -5.67
CA THR A 15 26.37 -31.58 -5.59
C THR A 15 26.33 -30.49 -4.52
N ARG A 16 27.51 -30.09 -4.02
CA ARG A 16 27.61 -28.98 -3.06
C ARG A 16 26.98 -27.69 -3.61
N GLN A 17 27.14 -27.41 -4.90
CA GLN A 17 26.62 -26.19 -5.50
C GLN A 17 25.09 -26.18 -5.49
N GLN A 18 24.45 -27.30 -5.83
CA GLN A 18 22.99 -27.40 -5.81
C GLN A 18 22.41 -27.19 -4.40
N VAL A 19 23.11 -27.66 -3.36
CA VAL A 19 22.69 -27.41 -1.97
C VAL A 19 22.75 -25.92 -1.64
N ILE A 20 23.81 -25.22 -2.08
CA ILE A 20 23.96 -23.78 -1.87
C ILE A 20 22.84 -23.02 -2.60
N ASP A 21 22.59 -23.37 -3.87
CA ASP A 21 21.56 -22.74 -4.69
C ASP A 21 20.15 -22.93 -4.07
N ASP A 22 19.86 -24.12 -3.53
CA ASP A 22 18.60 -24.41 -2.85
C ASP A 22 18.45 -23.60 -1.55
N ILE A 23 19.53 -23.46 -0.76
CA ILE A 23 19.53 -22.63 0.44
C ILE A 23 19.26 -21.16 0.09
N GLU A 24 19.92 -20.65 -0.96
CA GLU A 24 19.67 -19.28 -1.43
C GLU A 24 18.24 -19.09 -1.94
N ALA A 25 17.69 -20.08 -2.64
CA ALA A 25 16.31 -20.05 -3.11
C ALA A 25 15.31 -20.00 -1.95
N VAL A 26 15.49 -20.81 -0.91
CA VAL A 26 14.67 -20.78 0.32
C VAL A 26 14.81 -19.44 1.04
N TYR A 27 16.01 -18.86 1.07
CA TYR A 27 16.23 -17.57 1.71
C TYR A 27 15.51 -16.42 0.98
N ARG A 28 15.62 -16.37 -0.36
CA ARG A 28 15.13 -15.24 -1.18
C ARG A 28 13.68 -15.39 -1.63
N VAL A 29 13.22 -16.60 -1.90
CA VAL A 29 11.92 -16.87 -2.51
C VAL A 29 10.96 -17.40 -1.46
N GLU A 30 9.95 -16.61 -1.14
CA GLU A 30 8.95 -16.96 -0.12
C GLU A 30 8.17 -18.25 -0.43
N ASP A 31 7.90 -18.53 -1.70
CA ASP A 31 7.21 -19.75 -2.11
C ASP A 31 8.05 -21.00 -1.81
N GLN A 32 9.38 -20.93 -2.03
CA GLN A 32 10.30 -22.02 -1.70
C GLN A 32 10.43 -22.21 -0.19
N ARG A 33 10.48 -21.11 0.55
CA ARG A 33 10.43 -21.14 2.02
C ARG A 33 9.13 -21.75 2.54
N SER A 34 8.00 -21.43 1.91
CA SER A 34 6.69 -21.96 2.29
C SER A 34 6.59 -23.46 2.04
N LYS A 35 7.13 -23.95 0.91
CA LYS A 35 7.25 -25.39 0.63
C LYS A 35 8.07 -26.12 1.68
N LEU A 36 9.16 -25.50 2.17
CA LEU A 36 9.97 -26.09 3.25
C LEU A 36 9.15 -26.28 4.52
N TYR A 37 8.37 -25.28 4.95
CA TYR A 37 7.49 -25.42 6.11
C TYR A 37 6.51 -26.61 5.96
N TRP A 38 5.88 -26.75 4.79
CA TRP A 38 4.99 -27.89 4.52
C TRP A 38 5.69 -29.24 4.57
N CYS A 39 6.94 -29.32 4.08
CA CYS A 39 7.75 -30.54 4.18
C CYS A 39 8.13 -30.90 5.62
N LEU A 40 8.10 -29.93 6.53
CA LEU A 40 8.38 -30.10 7.96
C LEU A 40 7.11 -30.28 8.79
N ASP A 41 5.94 -30.44 8.16
CA ASP A 41 4.62 -30.44 8.81
C ASP A 41 4.34 -29.17 9.65
N GLU A 42 5.03 -28.07 9.33
CA GLU A 42 4.84 -26.76 9.93
C GLU A 42 3.98 -25.87 9.03
N ARG A 43 3.23 -24.94 9.64
CA ARG A 43 2.45 -23.96 8.89
C ARG A 43 3.36 -22.79 8.48
N PRO A 44 3.43 -22.41 7.19
CA PRO A 44 4.19 -21.25 6.79
C PRO A 44 3.67 -19.97 7.47
N PRO A 45 4.54 -18.98 7.73
CA PRO A 45 4.14 -17.68 8.23
C PRO A 45 3.01 -17.09 7.38
N ARG A 46 2.01 -16.46 8.02
CA ARG A 46 0.92 -15.80 7.28
C ARG A 46 1.50 -14.73 6.35
N GLU A 47 1.10 -14.79 5.09
CA GLU A 47 1.49 -13.80 4.09
C GLU A 47 0.79 -12.46 4.38
N THR A 48 1.54 -11.47 4.89
CA THR A 48 1.00 -10.14 5.20
C THR A 48 0.96 -9.22 3.98
N LYS A 49 1.23 -9.71 2.78
CA LYS A 49 1.31 -8.85 1.58
C LYS A 49 -0.04 -8.22 1.23
N PHE A 50 -1.10 -9.02 1.31
CA PHE A 50 -2.46 -8.53 1.04
C PHE A 50 -2.91 -7.53 2.09
N GLU A 51 -2.59 -7.76 3.37
CA GLU A 51 -2.85 -6.81 4.46
C GLU A 51 -2.14 -5.47 4.22
N ARG A 52 -0.86 -5.50 3.80
CA ARG A 52 -0.12 -4.27 3.46
C ARG A 52 -0.68 -3.54 2.24
N ILE A 53 -1.17 -4.28 1.25
CA ILE A 53 -1.84 -3.69 0.07
C ILE A 53 -3.17 -3.05 0.50
N GLU A 54 -3.95 -3.72 1.34
CA GLU A 54 -5.21 -3.19 1.86
C GLU A 54 -5.00 -1.92 2.69
N GLU A 55 -3.99 -1.90 3.57
CA GLU A 55 -3.59 -0.72 4.33
C GLU A 55 -3.18 0.44 3.41
N PHE A 56 -2.38 0.16 2.39
CA PHE A 56 -1.98 1.16 1.40
C PHE A 56 -3.20 1.73 0.66
N LEU A 57 -4.10 0.88 0.19
CA LEU A 57 -5.33 1.29 -0.49
C LEU A 57 -6.23 2.14 0.43
N LYS A 58 -6.38 1.75 1.69
CA LYS A 58 -7.11 2.55 2.68
C LYS A 58 -6.48 3.93 2.87
N GLY A 59 -5.15 4.00 2.96
CA GLY A 59 -4.41 5.26 3.01
C GLY A 59 -4.68 6.16 1.80
N THR A 60 -4.77 5.60 0.59
CA THR A 60 -5.11 6.37 -0.62
C THR A 60 -6.53 6.93 -0.59
N GLN A 61 -7.50 6.16 -0.09
CA GLN A 61 -8.88 6.61 0.07
C GLN A 61 -8.99 7.77 1.08
N ASP A 62 -8.24 7.70 2.18
CA ASP A 62 -8.22 8.76 3.18
C ASP A 62 -7.52 10.03 2.68
N LEU A 63 -6.53 9.88 1.79
CA LEU A 63 -5.88 11.00 1.11
C LEU A 63 -6.85 11.72 0.16
N GLU A 64 -7.66 10.98 -0.60
CA GLU A 64 -8.69 11.54 -1.48
C GLU A 64 -9.75 12.33 -0.69
N LYS A 65 -10.25 11.77 0.42
CA LYS A 65 -11.17 12.48 1.32
C LYS A 65 -10.56 13.77 1.84
N SER A 66 -9.31 13.72 2.28
CA SER A 66 -8.59 14.89 2.77
C SER A 66 -8.43 15.96 1.68
N SER A 67 -8.12 15.55 0.45
CA SER A 67 -8.02 16.45 -0.69
C SER A 67 -9.35 17.15 -0.99
N ASN A 68 -10.47 16.42 -0.95
CA ASN A 68 -11.80 16.98 -1.16
C ASN A 68 -12.17 18.00 -0.07
N ILE A 69 -11.89 17.70 1.20
CA ILE A 69 -12.11 18.63 2.31
C ILE A 69 -11.30 19.92 2.11
N LEU A 70 -10.01 19.80 1.78
CA LEU A 70 -9.13 20.95 1.54
C LEU A 70 -9.61 21.80 0.36
N ASN A 71 -10.05 21.16 -0.72
CA ASN A 71 -10.61 21.88 -1.86
C ASN A 71 -11.88 22.65 -1.48
N ASN A 72 -12.80 22.04 -0.73
CA ASN A 72 -14.01 22.72 -0.30
C ASN A 72 -13.70 23.93 0.59
N LEU A 73 -12.81 23.75 1.58
CA LEU A 73 -12.35 24.84 2.46
C LEU A 73 -11.71 25.99 1.66
N LYS A 74 -10.91 25.67 0.64
CA LYS A 74 -10.35 26.68 -0.26
C LYS A 74 -11.44 27.50 -0.96
N HIS A 75 -12.46 26.84 -1.51
CA HIS A 75 -13.56 27.53 -2.19
C HIS A 75 -14.37 28.41 -1.22
N GLU A 76 -14.62 27.93 0.00
CA GLU A 76 -15.28 28.72 1.05
C GLU A 76 -14.46 29.96 1.43
N MET A 77 -13.14 29.83 1.56
CA MET A 77 -12.25 30.96 1.83
C MET A 77 -12.25 31.99 0.69
N GLU A 78 -12.23 31.55 -0.56
CA GLU A 78 -12.30 32.43 -1.73
C GLU A 78 -13.64 33.19 -1.80
N ALA A 79 -14.75 32.51 -1.47
CA ALA A 79 -16.07 33.14 -1.39
C ALA A 79 -16.11 34.21 -0.28
N LEU A 80 -15.64 33.86 0.93
CA LEU A 80 -15.56 34.80 2.05
C LEU A 80 -14.68 36.02 1.73
N GLN A 81 -13.55 35.81 1.06
CA GLN A 81 -12.67 36.90 0.64
C GLN A 81 -13.39 37.87 -0.30
N LYS A 82 -14.16 37.33 -1.26
CA LYS A 82 -14.94 38.14 -2.20
C LYS A 82 -16.04 38.92 -1.49
N ASP A 83 -16.74 38.30 -0.55
CA ASP A 83 -17.80 38.94 0.22
C ASP A 83 -17.26 40.10 1.07
N ILE A 84 -16.13 39.89 1.75
CA ILE A 84 -15.44 40.94 2.52
C ILE A 84 -15.04 42.10 1.60
N ALA A 85 -14.46 41.81 0.44
CA ALA A 85 -14.07 42.85 -0.52
C ALA A 85 -15.29 43.66 -0.99
N SER A 86 -16.42 43.00 -1.26
CA SER A 86 -17.67 43.66 -1.63
C SER A 86 -18.20 44.55 -0.50
N GLN A 87 -18.21 44.06 0.73
CA GLN A 87 -18.66 44.85 1.88
C GLN A 87 -17.79 46.09 2.11
N ILE A 88 -16.47 45.97 1.96
CA ILE A 88 -15.55 47.11 2.05
C ILE A 88 -15.89 48.15 0.97
N ALA A 89 -16.17 47.73 -0.26
CA ALA A 89 -16.55 48.64 -1.33
C ALA A 89 -17.86 49.40 -1.01
N THR A 90 -18.90 48.69 -0.54
CA THR A 90 -20.18 49.29 -0.15
C THR A 90 -20.00 50.30 1.01
N ILE A 91 -19.21 49.97 2.03
CA ILE A 91 -18.92 50.87 3.15
C ILE A 91 -18.24 52.16 2.67
N ARG A 92 -17.25 52.04 1.77
CA ARG A 92 -16.56 53.19 1.19
C ARG A 92 -17.50 54.10 0.39
N GLU A 93 -18.37 53.52 -0.42
CA GLU A 93 -19.35 54.27 -1.21
C GLU A 93 -20.37 55.00 -0.31
N THR A 94 -20.89 54.29 0.70
CA THR A 94 -21.85 54.87 1.66
C THR A 94 -21.22 56.01 2.45
N SER A 95 -19.98 55.85 2.90
CA SER A 95 -19.22 56.88 3.62
C SER A 95 -18.93 58.11 2.74
N ALA A 96 -18.59 57.88 1.47
CA ALA A 96 -18.35 58.97 0.51
C ALA A 96 -19.63 59.76 0.20
N ASN A 97 -20.79 59.10 0.14
CA ASN A 97 -22.07 59.77 -0.07
C ASN A 97 -22.53 60.56 1.16
N ALA A 98 -22.30 60.03 2.37
CA ALA A 98 -22.60 60.74 3.62
C ALA A 98 -21.78 62.03 3.80
N LEU A 99 -20.54 62.07 3.31
CA LEU A 99 -19.69 63.27 3.34
C LEU A 99 -20.06 64.34 2.30
N ARG A 100 -20.87 63.98 1.29
CA ARG A 100 -21.34 64.88 0.22
C ARG A 100 -22.74 65.45 0.48
N SER A 101 -23.42 64.94 1.50
CA SER A 101 -24.77 65.34 1.93
C SER A 101 -24.68 66.38 3.04
#